data_AF-A0A378MX48-F1
#
_entry.id   AF-A0A378MX48-F1
#
_cell.length_a   1.000
_cell.length_b   1.000
_cell.length_c   1.000
_cell.angle_alpha   90.00
_cell.angle_beta   90.00
_cell.angle_gamma   90.00
#
_symmetry.space_group_name_H-M   'P 1'
#
loop_
_entity.id
_entity.type
_entity.pdbx_description
1 polymer ?
#
loop_
_entity_poly.entity_id
_entity_poly.type
_entity_poly.pdbx_seq_one_letter_code
_entity_poly.pdbx_strand_id
1 'polypeptide(L)' 'MPGRTGSDLKPETIGRLAKIENIVAVKEATGDLSRLPLIKQLAGEDFIFLSGDDATGFESMKLGGQG' A
#
# COMPACT_ATOMS: atom_id res chain seq x y z
N MET A 1 8.07 -0.17 -5.38
CA MET A 1 8.38 -1.31 -6.27
C MET A 1 9.83 -1.74 -6.08
N PRO A 2 10.14 -2.55 -5.05
CA PRO A 2 11.51 -2.86 -4.65
C PRO A 2 12.34 -3.51 -5.77
N GLY A 3 11.73 -4.36 -6.60
CA GLY A 3 12.41 -5.00 -7.74
C GLY A 3 12.93 -4.02 -8.80
N ARG A 4 12.49 -2.77 -8.82
CA ARG A 4 13.02 -1.72 -9.71
C ARG A 4 13.86 -0.67 -9.00
N THR A 5 13.57 -0.38 -7.73
CA THR A 5 14.22 0.69 -6.97
C THR A 5 15.38 0.21 -6.10
N GLY A 6 15.50 -1.11 -5.87
CA GLY A 6 16.48 -1.68 -4.93
C GLY A 6 16.19 -1.36 -3.46
N SER A 7 15.02 -0.78 -3.14
CA SER A 7 14.65 -0.36 -1.79
C SER A 7 13.16 -0.62 -1.53
N ASP A 8 12.86 -1.14 -0.34
CA ASP A 8 11.50 -1.46 0.12
C ASP A 8 11.01 -0.46 1.18
N LEU A 9 9.98 0.30 0.82
CA LEU A 9 9.29 1.20 1.73
C LEU A 9 8.36 0.39 2.65
N LYS A 10 8.78 0.20 3.90
CA LYS A 10 8.10 -0.68 4.85
C LYS A 10 6.73 -0.13 5.30
N PRO A 11 5.79 -0.99 5.72
CA PRO A 11 4.46 -0.57 6.20
C PRO A 11 4.50 0.51 7.29
N GLU A 12 5.44 0.43 8.22
CA GLU A 12 5.61 1.40 9.32
C GLU A 12 6.06 2.77 8.80
N THR A 13 6.88 2.79 7.74
CA THR A 13 7.27 4.03 7.07
C THR A 13 6.08 4.64 6.33
N ILE A 14 5.26 3.82 5.66
CA ILE A 14 4.04 4.28 4.99
C ILE A 14 3.07 4.88 6.01
N GLY A 15 2.82 4.21 7.14
CA GLY A 15 1.95 4.73 8.21
C GLY A 15 2.45 6.05 8.82
N ARG A 16 3.76 6.28 8.87
CA ARG A 16 4.31 7.60 9.26
C ARG A 16 4.06 8.67 8.20
N LEU A 17 4.21 8.33 6.93
CA LEU A 17 3.99 9.26 5.81
C LEU A 17 2.51 9.60 5.62
N ALA A 18 1.61 8.66 5.88
CA ALA A 18 0.16 8.86 5.81
C ALA A 18 -0.38 9.94 6.75
N LYS A 19 0.41 10.33 7.78
CA LYS A 19 0.06 11.44 8.69
C LYS A 19 0.31 12.82 8.09
N ILE A 20 0.93 12.89 6.92
CA ILE A 20 1.22 14.15 6.23
C ILE A 20 0.03 14.46 5.31
N GLU A 21 -0.60 15.62 5.51
CA GLU A 21 -1.89 16.01 4.91
C GLU A 21 -1.98 15.82 3.38
N ASN A 22 -0.87 16.02 2.66
CA ASN A 22 -0.83 15.94 1.20
C ASN A 22 -0.38 14.57 0.67
N ILE A 23 -0.10 13.59 1.53
CA ILE A 23 0.15 12.20 1.13
C ILE A 23 -1.13 11.42 1.37
N VAL A 24 -1.85 11.12 0.29
CA VAL A 24 -3.21 10.55 0.37
C VAL A 24 -3.28 9.06 0.03
N ALA A 25 -2.19 8.50 -0.50
CA ALA A 25 -2.21 7.15 -1.06
C ALA A 25 -0.84 6.46 -1.04
N VAL A 26 -0.86 5.14 -1.20
CA VAL A 26 0.29 4.33 -1.60
C VAL A 26 -0.07 3.45 -2.80
N LYS A 27 0.87 3.35 -3.75
CA LYS A 27 0.85 2.32 -4.78
C LYS A 27 1.76 1.16 -4.37
N GLU A 28 1.15 0.08 -3.91
CA GLU A 28 1.80 -1.13 -3.42
C GLU A 28 2.07 -2.06 -4.62
N ALA A 29 3.34 -2.36 -4.90
CA ALA A 29 3.74 -3.11 -6.10
C ALA A 29 4.67 -4.29 -5.75
N THR A 30 4.58 -4.82 -4.54
CA THR A 30 5.32 -6.04 -4.15
C THR A 30 4.54 -7.30 -4.51
N GLY A 31 3.21 -7.20 -4.64
CA GLY A 31 2.33 -8.36 -4.79
C GLY A 31 2.11 -9.12 -3.48
N ASP A 32 2.64 -8.61 -2.35
CA ASP A 32 2.45 -9.19 -1.04
C ASP A 32 1.17 -8.64 -0.39
N LEU A 33 0.08 -9.39 -0.56
CA LEU A 33 -1.24 -9.06 -0.04
C LEU A 33 -1.29 -8.97 1.49
N SER A 34 -0.33 -9.57 2.22
CA SER A 34 -0.29 -9.50 3.68
C SER A 34 0.01 -8.09 4.20
N ARG A 35 0.62 -7.24 3.36
CA ARG A 35 0.97 -5.86 3.72
C ARG A 35 -0.23 -4.94 3.76
N LEU A 36 -1.24 -5.17 2.92
CA LEU A 36 -2.40 -4.30 2.81
C LEU A 36 -3.13 -4.08 4.15
N PRO A 37 -3.55 -5.12 4.89
CA PRO A 37 -4.22 -4.92 6.19
C PRO A 37 -3.33 -4.22 7.21
N LEU A 38 -2.02 -4.50 7.23
CA LEU A 38 -1.07 -3.86 8.13
C LEU A 38 -0.94 -2.36 7.81
N ILE A 39 -0.83 -1.99 6.54
CA ILE A 39 -0.73 -0.58 6.17
C ILE A 39 -2.06 0.13 6.44
N LYS A 40 -3.23 -0.47 6.19
CA LYS A 40 -4.54 0.11 6.55
C LYS A 40 -4.62 0.42 8.05
N GLN A 41 -4.21 -0.53 8.89
CA GLN A 41 -4.14 -0.33 10.34
C GLN A 41 -3.24 0.85 10.75
N LEU A 42 -2.13 1.07 10.05
CA LEU A 42 -1.15 2.10 10.39
C LEU A 42 -1.44 3.47 9.77
N ALA A 43 -2.03 3.51 8.58
CA ALA A 43 -2.28 4.70 7.79
C ALA A 43 -3.69 5.29 8.01
N GLY A 44 -4.64 4.49 8.50
CA GLY A 44 -6.03 4.87 8.68
C GLY A 44 -6.91 4.52 7.49
N GLU A 45 -8.23 4.49 7.72
CA GLU A 45 -9.22 4.06 6.72
C GLU A 45 -9.36 5.02 5.53
N ASP A 46 -9.06 6.30 5.72
CA ASP A 46 -9.14 7.32 4.65
C ASP A 46 -7.96 7.27 3.67
N PHE A 47 -6.90 6.54 4.02
CA PHE A 47 -5.71 6.42 3.16
C PHE A 47 -5.97 5.46 1.99
N ILE A 48 -5.59 5.87 0.78
CA ILE A 48 -5.92 5.14 -0.44
C ILE A 48 -4.85 4.09 -0.76
N PHE A 49 -5.29 2.86 -1.05
CA PHE A 49 -4.44 1.74 -1.43
C PHE A 49 -4.63 1.39 -2.90
N LEU A 50 -3.56 1.48 -3.69
CA LEU A 50 -3.57 1.13 -5.10
C LEU A 50 -2.64 -0.07 -5.34
N SER A 51 -3.09 -1.05 -6.11
CA SER A 51 -2.22 -2.11 -6.61
C SER A 51 -1.31 -1.58 -7.72
N GLY A 52 -0.06 -2.02 -7.69
CA GLY A 52 0.89 -1.90 -8.78
C GLY A 52 1.31 -3.25 -9.35
N ASP A 53 0.67 -4.34 -8.94
CA ASP A 53 0.87 -5.69 -9.46
C ASP A 53 -0.44 -6.22 -10.06
N ASP A 54 -0.44 -6.51 -11.36
CA ASP A 54 -1.64 -6.94 -12.08
C ASP A 54 -2.09 -8.35 -11.67
N ALA A 55 -1.13 -9.24 -11.36
CA ALA A 55 -1.43 -10.62 -11.01
C ALA A 55 -2.22 -10.74 -9.69
N THR A 56 -1.94 -9.85 -8.73
CA THR A 56 -2.60 -9.81 -7.42
C THR A 56 -3.63 -8.68 -7.29
N GLY A 57 -3.79 -7.82 -8.30
CA GLY A 57 -4.65 -6.64 -8.23
C GLY A 57 -6.12 -6.94 -7.88
N PHE A 58 -6.68 -8.02 -8.44
CA PHE A 58 -8.04 -8.44 -8.10
C PHE A 58 -8.20 -8.83 -6.63
N GLU A 59 -7.25 -9.58 -6.08
CA GLU A 59 -7.27 -9.99 -4.68
C GLU A 59 -7.00 -8.81 -3.74
N SER A 60 -6.14 -7.86 -4.14
CA SER A 60 -5.92 -6.59 -3.41
C SER A 60 -7.23 -5.81 -3.24
N MET A 61 -8.02 -5.67 -4.31
CA MET A 61 -9.32 -5.00 -4.25
C MET A 61 -10.31 -5.72 -3.34
N LYS A 62 -10.34 -7.06 -3.33
CA LYS A 62 -11.17 -7.83 -2.37
C LYS A 62 -10.80 -7.57 -0.91
N LEU A 63 -9.53 -7.29 -0.63
CA LEU A 63 -9.04 -6.95 0.71
C LEU A 63 -9.24 -5.46 1.05
N GLY A 64 -9.89 -4.70 0.18
CA GLY A 64 -10.26 -3.31 0.40
C GLY A 64 -9.24 -2.30 -0.13
N GLY A 65 -8.44 -2.69 -1.13
CA GLY A 65 -7.75 -1.75 -2.02
C GLY A 65 -8.75 -1.00 -2.93
N GLN A 66 -8.39 0.21 -3.33
CA GLN A 66 -9.26 1.14 -4.08
C GLN A 66 -8.85 1.34 -5.54
N GLY A 67 -7.89 0.55 -6.06
CA GLY A 67 -7.49 0.55 -7.46
C GLY A 67 -6.18 -0.18 -7.68
#